data_AF-A0A0X8L3K2-F1
#
_entry.id   AF-A0A0X8L3K2-F1
#
_cell.length_a   1.000
_cell.length_b   1.000
_cell.length_c   1.000
_cell.angle_alpha   90.00
_cell.angle_beta   90.00
_cell.angle_gamma   90.00
#
_symmetry.space_group_name_H-M   'P 1'
#
loop_
_entity.id
_entity.type
_entity.pdbx_description
1 polymer ?
#
loop_
_entity_poly.entity_id
_entity_poly.type
_entity_poly.pdbx_seq_one_letter_code
_entity_poly.pdbx_strand_id
1 'polypeptide(L)'
;MPYAISKGLALALAAAPLFIACGGGKADDPGPINTPQCSGASCGTQGAPGVGAGAAPLCPANADIVANTYLGGAGSGEIVSLNIDAVNMKYTLKWLESPIPLVTGTVNPTRKGTTIVGAVVHPPAGTLPTAYQTRCAFVLTPGGGKASDGSTYTTAAAFNQANPPTIFIGQGVAGGGIPGATVQYNGATLTADGVHAIPGFPQLFPVPNRHFDFYPFLGFASVSTNVADLKGTYNALLYHLVPSNNYATTTTQAQESFDTAGNCTVPVPASNTSCQTTGGAWTANAGGSYFTSAVAPQVQGKRATPTLPLVGALTFPAVANANMVIGKVNGAIVPIVVRTGQVFVPSPLTPLNTNAAQVDDESGIAMLAPNTALQSGAFDGGYVGADSNFKYTAALLQGPVGSFINPSTQSTETGFGMSYAQQLPGLIGVQDQNGGKGALISAGGLYGIFIAGSTVNGGPTSTSVNADTPASPYFGIGALLSK
;
A
#
# COMPACT_ATOMS: atom_id res chain seq x y z
N MET A 1 53.51 -29.44 4.53
CA MET A 1 53.53 -30.65 5.37
C MET A 1 52.10 -30.93 5.82
N PRO A 2 51.50 -32.07 5.44
CA PRO A 2 50.14 -32.48 5.80
C PRO A 2 50.10 -33.55 6.93
N TYR A 3 48.87 -33.93 7.35
CA TYR A 3 48.43 -35.01 8.27
C TYR A 3 48.48 -34.68 9.78
N ALA A 4 47.48 -35.00 10.62
CA ALA A 4 46.51 -36.13 10.69
C ALA A 4 45.14 -35.68 11.31
N ILE A 5 43.93 -36.17 10.99
CA ILE A 5 43.32 -37.54 11.09
C ILE A 5 43.41 -38.05 12.55
N SER A 6 42.37 -38.43 13.33
CA SER A 6 41.07 -39.08 13.06
C SER A 6 40.21 -39.26 14.34
N LYS A 7 38.87 -39.23 14.14
CA LYS A 7 37.82 -40.19 14.58
C LYS A 7 37.32 -40.29 16.03
N GLY A 8 35.97 -40.33 16.10
CA GLY A 8 35.13 -41.04 17.08
C GLY A 8 34.26 -40.09 17.90
N LEU A 9 32.94 -40.20 18.04
CA LEU A 9 31.99 -41.27 17.76
C LEU A 9 30.57 -40.64 17.79
N ALA A 10 29.66 -41.13 16.95
CA ALA A 10 28.26 -40.75 16.92
C ALA A 10 27.52 -41.22 18.19
N LEU A 11 26.58 -40.41 18.69
CA LEU A 11 25.42 -40.92 19.42
C LEU A 11 24.16 -40.18 18.95
N ALA A 12 23.31 -40.92 18.24
CA ALA A 12 21.94 -40.56 17.95
C ALA A 12 21.10 -40.73 19.22
N LEU A 13 20.36 -39.69 19.59
CA LEU A 13 19.19 -39.81 20.46
C LEU A 13 18.02 -39.15 19.75
N ALA A 14 17.15 -40.02 19.25
CA ALA A 14 15.83 -39.68 18.77
C ALA A 14 14.98 -39.16 19.95
N ALA A 15 14.37 -37.99 19.80
CA ALA A 15 13.20 -37.57 20.56
C ALA A 15 12.32 -36.71 19.64
N ALA A 16 11.45 -37.38 18.89
CA ALA A 16 10.29 -36.77 18.26
C ALA A 16 9.15 -36.61 19.30
N PRO A 17 8.12 -35.80 19.01
CA PRO A 17 7.50 -34.89 19.97
C PRO A 17 6.36 -35.53 20.78
N LEU A 18 6.22 -35.08 22.03
CA LEU A 18 5.01 -35.25 22.84
C LEU A 18 4.44 -33.86 23.13
N PHE A 19 3.68 -33.34 22.17
CA PHE A 19 2.65 -32.34 22.45
C PHE A 19 1.30 -32.94 22.08
N ILE A 20 0.67 -33.60 23.05
CA ILE A 20 -0.76 -33.93 23.01
C ILE A 20 -1.45 -33.13 24.14
N ALA A 21 -2.17 -32.11 23.69
CA ALA A 21 -3.47 -31.60 24.13
C ALA A 21 -3.83 -31.52 25.63
N CYS A 22 -4.12 -30.28 26.07
CA CYS A 22 -5.32 -29.87 26.83
C CYS A 22 -5.48 -28.35 26.63
N GLY A 23 -6.60 -27.76 26.24
CA GLY A 23 -7.93 -28.30 25.99
C GLY A 23 -8.77 -27.35 25.13
N GLY A 24 -9.84 -27.90 24.57
CA GLY A 24 -10.86 -27.14 23.88
C GLY A 24 -11.58 -26.19 24.84
N GLY A 25 -11.32 -24.90 24.67
CA GLY A 25 -12.16 -23.80 25.12
C GLY A 25 -12.53 -22.96 23.91
N LYS A 26 -13.74 -22.41 23.88
CA LYS A 26 -14.15 -21.48 22.82
C LYS A 26 -13.13 -20.35 22.73
N ALA A 27 -12.68 -20.09 21.50
CA ALA A 27 -11.56 -19.20 21.17
C ALA A 27 -11.93 -17.72 21.22
N ASP A 28 -12.65 -17.30 22.27
CA ASP A 28 -13.19 -15.95 22.34
C ASP A 28 -12.24 -14.98 23.07
N ASP A 29 -11.20 -15.46 23.78
CA ASP A 29 -10.07 -14.65 24.27
C ASP A 29 -8.88 -15.56 24.68
N PRO A 30 -7.61 -15.14 24.51
CA PRO A 30 -6.49 -15.87 25.09
C PRO A 30 -6.60 -15.82 26.63
N GLY A 31 -6.82 -16.98 27.24
CA GLY A 31 -6.79 -17.12 28.69
C GLY A 31 -5.41 -16.78 29.28
N PRO A 32 -5.34 -16.47 30.59
CA PRO A 32 -4.10 -16.07 31.25
C PRO A 32 -3.00 -17.13 31.11
N ILE A 33 -1.78 -16.68 30.78
CA ILE A 33 -0.59 -17.54 30.70
C ILE A 33 -0.21 -17.97 32.13
N ASN A 34 -0.47 -19.23 32.46
CA ASN A 34 0.07 -19.84 33.68
C ASN A 34 1.46 -20.39 33.40
N THR A 35 2.50 -19.63 33.79
CA THR A 35 3.87 -20.16 33.86
C THR A 35 3.97 -21.16 35.01
N PRO A 36 4.54 -22.36 34.83
CA PRO A 36 4.74 -23.32 35.92
C PRO A 36 5.57 -22.69 37.05
N GLN A 37 5.01 -22.63 38.27
CA GLN A 37 5.78 -22.20 39.43
C GLN A 37 6.70 -23.32 39.92
N CYS A 38 7.88 -22.94 40.40
CA CYS A 38 8.81 -23.82 41.11
C CYS A 38 8.08 -24.55 42.25
N SER A 39 8.14 -25.89 42.28
CA SER A 39 7.61 -26.69 43.39
C SER A 39 8.75 -27.40 44.12
N GLY A 40 8.92 -27.10 45.41
CA GLY A 40 9.94 -27.68 46.28
C GLY A 40 10.21 -26.85 47.54
N ALA A 41 10.72 -27.48 48.60
CA ALA A 41 11.01 -26.83 49.88
C ALA A 41 12.12 -25.76 49.82
N SER A 42 12.79 -25.62 48.67
CA SER A 42 13.82 -24.61 48.39
C SER A 42 13.30 -23.39 47.62
N CYS A 43 12.04 -23.37 47.17
CA CYS A 43 11.44 -22.21 46.50
C CYS A 43 10.90 -21.25 47.59
N GLY A 44 11.41 -20.01 47.65
CA GLY A 44 10.84 -18.97 48.52
C GLY A 44 9.39 -18.63 48.13
N THR A 45 8.64 -17.95 49.01
CA THR A 45 7.27 -17.50 48.73
C THR A 45 7.26 -16.49 47.57
N GLN A 46 7.17 -16.98 46.35
CA GLN A 46 6.89 -16.16 45.16
C GLN A 46 5.38 -15.97 45.10
N GLY A 47 4.93 -14.72 45.26
CA GLY A 47 3.54 -14.37 45.01
C GLY A 47 3.11 -14.77 43.60
N ALA A 48 1.80 -14.90 43.38
CA ALA A 48 1.26 -15.16 42.05
C ALA A 48 1.93 -14.20 41.04
N PRO A 49 2.35 -14.68 39.85
CA PRO A 49 2.83 -13.79 38.80
C PRO A 49 1.80 -12.68 38.63
N GLY A 50 2.24 -11.42 38.65
CA GLY A 50 1.35 -10.32 38.31
C GLY A 50 0.71 -10.66 36.98
N VAL A 51 -0.62 -10.77 36.94
CA VAL A 51 -1.34 -11.00 35.71
C VAL A 51 -1.05 -9.79 34.84
N GLY A 52 -0.16 -9.93 33.86
CA GLY A 52 0.07 -8.90 32.87
C GLY A 52 -1.27 -8.53 32.25
N ALA A 53 -1.46 -7.26 31.89
CA ALA A 53 -2.62 -6.84 31.12
C ALA A 53 -2.80 -7.82 29.95
N GLY A 54 -4.00 -8.42 29.82
CA GLY A 54 -4.29 -9.37 28.75
C GLY A 54 -3.90 -8.79 27.39
N ALA A 55 -3.46 -9.66 26.47
CA ALA A 55 -3.09 -9.23 25.12
C ALA A 55 -4.26 -8.45 24.50
N ALA A 56 -3.99 -7.23 24.03
CA ALA A 56 -5.00 -6.41 23.40
C ALA A 56 -5.57 -7.12 22.15
N PRO A 57 -6.87 -6.96 21.85
CA PRO A 57 -7.48 -7.55 20.67
C PRO A 57 -6.79 -7.08 19.37
N LEU A 58 -6.45 -7.99 18.43
CA LEU A 58 -5.82 -7.62 17.14
C LEU A 58 -6.73 -6.73 16.27
N CYS A 59 -8.05 -6.84 16.44
CA CYS A 59 -9.02 -6.02 15.72
C CYS A 59 -10.26 -5.72 16.57
N PRO A 60 -10.99 -4.63 16.25
CA PRO A 60 -12.22 -4.26 16.96
C PRO A 60 -13.31 -5.33 16.89
N ALA A 61 -14.34 -5.20 17.71
CA ALA A 61 -15.52 -6.06 17.60
C ALA A 61 -16.28 -5.78 16.30
N ASN A 62 -17.06 -6.76 15.79
CA ASN A 62 -17.79 -6.61 14.54
C ASN A 62 -18.72 -5.39 14.51
N ALA A 63 -19.33 -5.04 15.65
CA ALA A 63 -20.18 -3.86 15.80
C ALA A 63 -19.40 -2.54 15.60
N ASP A 64 -18.15 -2.49 16.06
CA ASP A 64 -17.28 -1.34 15.85
C ASP A 64 -16.77 -1.31 14.40
N ILE A 65 -16.49 -2.47 13.81
CA ILE A 65 -16.05 -2.56 12.41
C ILE A 65 -17.13 -1.98 11.48
N VAL A 66 -18.40 -2.37 11.64
CA VAL A 66 -19.50 -1.87 10.79
C VAL A 66 -19.80 -0.39 11.01
N ALA A 67 -19.56 0.14 12.21
CA ALA A 67 -19.76 1.56 12.51
C ALA A 67 -18.73 2.47 11.81
N ASN A 68 -17.59 1.92 11.39
CA ASN A 68 -16.50 2.68 10.80
C ASN A 68 -16.54 2.70 9.27
N THR A 69 -16.20 3.84 8.70
CA THR A 69 -15.84 3.96 7.28
C THR A 69 -14.37 4.27 7.18
N TYR A 70 -13.61 3.40 6.55
CA TYR A 70 -12.18 3.53 6.34
C TYR A 70 -11.94 4.36 5.09
N LEU A 71 -11.47 5.59 5.28
CA LEU A 71 -11.10 6.50 4.20
C LEU A 71 -9.59 6.43 3.98
N GLY A 72 -9.18 6.24 2.72
CA GLY A 72 -7.80 5.91 2.43
C GLY A 72 -7.40 6.06 0.98
N GLY A 73 -6.17 5.64 0.71
CA GLY A 73 -5.55 5.68 -0.60
C GLY A 73 -5.07 4.32 -1.06
N ALA A 74 -4.97 4.13 -2.38
CA ALA A 74 -4.38 2.96 -2.99
C ALA A 74 -3.23 3.31 -3.93
N GLY A 75 -2.27 2.37 -4.08
CA GLY A 75 -1.10 2.53 -4.95
C GLY A 75 -1.43 2.74 -6.43
N SER A 76 -2.67 2.43 -6.85
CA SER A 76 -3.22 2.74 -8.17
C SER A 76 -3.52 4.22 -8.42
N GLY A 77 -3.32 5.10 -7.44
CA GLY A 77 -3.70 6.51 -7.55
C GLY A 77 -5.15 6.79 -7.15
N GLU A 78 -5.77 5.91 -6.36
CA GLU A 78 -7.19 5.99 -6.00
C GLU A 78 -7.39 6.45 -4.56
N ILE A 79 -8.42 7.28 -4.33
CA ILE A 79 -8.97 7.55 -2.99
C ILE A 79 -10.23 6.72 -2.84
N VAL A 80 -10.31 5.94 -1.76
CA VAL A 80 -11.41 5.00 -1.54
C VAL A 80 -11.99 5.17 -0.14
N SER A 81 -13.32 5.11 -0.09
CA SER A 81 -14.10 4.94 1.13
C SER A 81 -14.60 3.50 1.19
N LEU A 82 -14.19 2.76 2.22
CA LEU A 82 -14.56 1.37 2.43
C LEU A 82 -15.30 1.23 3.76
N ASN A 83 -16.49 0.62 3.72
CA ASN A 83 -17.18 0.14 4.91
C ASN A 83 -17.32 -1.37 4.82
N ILE A 84 -17.00 -2.07 5.89
CA ILE A 84 -17.18 -3.52 6.03
C ILE A 84 -18.24 -3.74 7.09
N ASP A 85 -19.37 -4.32 6.68
CA ASP A 85 -20.39 -4.81 7.58
C ASP A 85 -20.01 -6.22 8.02
N ALA A 86 -19.21 -6.30 9.09
CA ALA A 86 -18.78 -7.56 9.69
C ALA A 86 -19.89 -8.31 10.44
N VAL A 87 -21.11 -7.75 10.51
CA VAL A 87 -22.29 -8.42 11.09
C VAL A 87 -23.06 -9.14 9.99
N ASN A 88 -23.33 -8.46 8.88
CA ASN A 88 -24.07 -9.01 7.74
C ASN A 88 -23.17 -9.58 6.63
N MET A 89 -21.85 -9.57 6.84
CA MET A 89 -20.83 -10.04 5.89
C MET A 89 -20.94 -9.38 4.51
N LYS A 90 -21.02 -8.04 4.48
CA LYS A 90 -21.04 -7.22 3.26
C LYS A 90 -19.96 -6.15 3.30
N TYR A 91 -19.67 -5.57 2.15
CA TYR A 91 -18.90 -4.33 2.06
C TYR A 91 -19.57 -3.33 1.12
N THR A 92 -19.33 -2.05 1.40
CA THR A 92 -19.60 -0.95 0.47
C THR A 92 -18.26 -0.28 0.16
N LEU A 93 -17.95 -0.15 -1.12
CA LEU A 93 -16.72 0.49 -1.59
C LEU A 93 -17.08 1.60 -2.57
N LYS A 94 -16.53 2.80 -2.34
CA LYS A 94 -16.69 3.96 -3.20
C LYS A 94 -15.35 4.52 -3.62
N TRP A 95 -15.13 4.63 -4.92
CA TRP A 95 -13.98 5.34 -5.49
C TRP A 95 -14.29 6.83 -5.53
N LEU A 96 -13.66 7.60 -4.65
CA LEU A 96 -13.82 9.06 -4.59
C LEU A 96 -12.97 9.74 -5.67
N GLU A 97 -11.79 9.21 -5.91
CA GLU A 97 -10.88 9.59 -6.99
C GLU A 97 -10.30 8.32 -7.61
N SER A 98 -10.14 8.27 -8.93
CA SER A 98 -9.53 7.12 -9.59
C SER A 98 -9.05 7.46 -11.01
N PRO A 99 -7.83 7.06 -11.39
CA PRO A 99 -7.33 7.11 -12.76
C PRO A 99 -7.68 5.83 -13.54
N ILE A 100 -8.28 4.83 -12.89
CA ILE A 100 -8.54 3.52 -13.49
C ILE A 100 -9.78 3.60 -14.38
N PRO A 101 -9.70 3.24 -15.68
CA PRO A 101 -10.84 3.25 -16.58
C PRO A 101 -11.95 2.30 -16.11
N LEU A 102 -13.22 2.63 -16.39
CA LEU A 102 -14.32 1.68 -16.17
C LEU A 102 -14.22 0.45 -17.08
N VAL A 103 -13.66 0.64 -18.27
CA VAL A 103 -13.59 -0.38 -19.34
C VAL A 103 -12.16 -0.46 -19.87
N THR A 104 -11.62 -1.67 -19.97
CA THR A 104 -10.32 -1.92 -20.62
C THR A 104 -10.33 -1.41 -22.06
N GLY A 105 -9.26 -0.78 -22.50
CA GLY A 105 -9.14 -0.20 -23.85
C GLY A 105 -9.59 1.25 -23.95
N THR A 106 -10.06 1.86 -22.86
CA THR A 106 -10.38 3.30 -22.79
C THR A 106 -9.55 4.00 -21.71
N VAL A 107 -9.57 5.33 -21.69
CA VAL A 107 -8.99 6.15 -20.61
C VAL A 107 -10.03 6.93 -19.81
N ASN A 108 -11.25 7.07 -20.37
CA ASN A 108 -12.41 7.66 -19.71
C ASN A 108 -13.70 6.95 -20.17
N PRO A 109 -14.77 7.01 -19.36
CA PRO A 109 -14.78 7.44 -17.95
C PRO A 109 -13.97 6.52 -17.02
N THR A 110 -13.55 7.03 -15.86
CA THR A 110 -12.82 6.28 -14.83
C THR A 110 -13.75 5.79 -13.71
N ARG A 111 -13.23 5.02 -12.75
CA ARG A 111 -13.99 4.56 -11.58
C ARG A 111 -14.42 5.70 -10.65
N LYS A 112 -13.95 6.93 -10.84
CA LYS A 112 -14.31 8.08 -9.99
C LYS A 112 -15.83 8.20 -9.85
N GLY A 113 -16.30 8.29 -8.60
CA GLY A 113 -17.73 8.39 -8.28
C GLY A 113 -18.49 7.06 -8.29
N THR A 114 -17.87 5.94 -8.66
CA THR A 114 -18.49 4.62 -8.67
C THR A 114 -18.64 4.08 -7.25
N THR A 115 -19.79 3.49 -6.95
CA THR A 115 -20.05 2.77 -5.68
C THR A 115 -20.48 1.35 -5.98
N ILE A 116 -19.87 0.39 -5.28
CA ILE A 116 -20.25 -1.03 -5.35
C ILE A 116 -20.58 -1.57 -3.98
N VAL A 117 -21.41 -2.61 -3.98
CA VAL A 117 -21.69 -3.45 -2.82
C VAL A 117 -21.34 -4.89 -3.20
N GLY A 118 -20.73 -5.62 -2.28
CA GLY A 118 -20.44 -7.05 -2.43
C GLY A 118 -20.49 -7.77 -1.09
N ALA A 119 -20.35 -9.09 -1.12
CA ALA A 119 -20.19 -9.87 0.10
C ALA A 119 -18.72 -9.81 0.57
N VAL A 120 -18.51 -9.96 1.88
CA VAL A 120 -17.20 -10.33 2.42
C VAL A 120 -17.24 -11.75 2.94
N VAL A 121 -16.11 -12.44 2.86
CA VAL A 121 -15.91 -13.72 3.53
C VAL A 121 -14.59 -13.69 4.28
N HIS A 122 -14.48 -14.42 5.38
CA HIS A 122 -13.17 -14.64 5.99
C HIS A 122 -12.34 -15.56 5.09
N PRO A 123 -10.99 -15.42 5.07
CA PRO A 123 -10.12 -16.39 4.44
C PRO A 123 -10.42 -17.81 4.94
N PRO A 124 -10.26 -18.86 4.11
CA PRO A 124 -10.47 -20.24 4.53
C PRO A 124 -9.68 -20.57 5.80
N ALA A 125 -10.24 -21.38 6.69
CA ALA A 125 -9.56 -21.82 7.90
C ALA A 125 -8.20 -22.48 7.56
N GLY A 126 -7.14 -22.10 8.29
CA GLY A 126 -5.77 -22.53 8.00
C GLY A 126 -5.02 -21.65 6.98
N THR A 127 -5.68 -20.68 6.35
CA THR A 127 -4.99 -19.68 5.49
C THR A 127 -4.18 -18.71 6.32
N LEU A 128 -4.59 -18.38 7.55
CA LEU A 128 -3.81 -17.56 8.48
C LEU A 128 -3.52 -18.38 9.75
N PRO A 129 -2.45 -18.06 10.49
CA PRO A 129 -1.95 -18.90 11.59
C PRO A 129 -2.96 -19.10 12.72
N THR A 130 -3.81 -18.11 12.98
CA THR A 130 -4.76 -18.13 14.08
C THR A 130 -6.17 -17.80 13.62
N ALA A 131 -7.17 -18.38 14.30
CA ALA A 131 -8.57 -18.04 14.08
C ALA A 131 -8.85 -16.55 14.30
N TYR A 132 -8.12 -15.92 15.24
CA TYR A 132 -8.23 -14.50 15.50
C TYR A 132 -7.75 -13.65 14.32
N GLN A 133 -6.61 -13.99 13.70
CA GLN A 133 -6.16 -13.33 12.47
C GLN A 133 -7.16 -13.53 11.32
N THR A 134 -7.72 -14.73 11.17
CA THR A 134 -8.77 -15.01 10.19
C THR A 134 -10.01 -14.14 10.41
N ARG A 135 -10.42 -13.94 11.66
CA ARG A 135 -11.55 -13.06 12.02
C ARG A 135 -11.30 -11.60 11.63
N CYS A 136 -10.06 -11.14 11.71
CA CYS A 136 -9.68 -9.77 11.38
C CYS A 136 -9.40 -9.54 9.89
N ALA A 137 -9.53 -10.58 9.06
CA ALA A 137 -9.31 -10.52 7.62
C ALA A 137 -10.61 -10.74 6.85
N PHE A 138 -10.83 -9.92 5.82
CA PHE A 138 -12.05 -9.90 5.01
C PHE A 138 -11.69 -9.93 3.53
N VAL A 139 -11.98 -11.03 2.86
CA VAL A 139 -11.90 -11.16 1.40
C VAL A 139 -13.09 -10.44 0.78
N LEU A 140 -12.82 -9.45 -0.07
CA LEU A 140 -13.83 -8.73 -0.83
C LEU A 140 -14.21 -9.58 -2.05
N THR A 141 -15.34 -10.27 -2.00
CA THR A 141 -15.86 -11.03 -3.15
C THR A 141 -16.28 -10.09 -4.28
N PRO A 142 -16.51 -10.58 -5.52
CA PRO A 142 -17.00 -9.73 -6.61
C PRO A 142 -18.21 -8.88 -6.20
N GLY A 143 -18.08 -7.56 -6.36
CA GLY A 143 -19.12 -6.59 -6.09
C GLY A 143 -19.73 -6.04 -7.37
N GLY A 144 -20.89 -5.42 -7.22
CA GLY A 144 -21.63 -4.79 -8.31
C GLY A 144 -22.28 -3.48 -7.87
N GLY A 145 -22.51 -2.59 -8.84
CA GLY A 145 -23.16 -1.31 -8.59
C GLY A 145 -23.34 -0.48 -9.85
N LYS A 146 -23.55 0.82 -9.67
CA LYS A 146 -23.62 1.79 -10.76
C LYS A 146 -22.36 2.66 -10.76
N ALA A 147 -21.78 2.84 -11.94
CA ALA A 147 -20.75 3.83 -12.15
C ALA A 147 -21.35 5.24 -12.21
N SER A 148 -20.47 6.25 -12.17
CA SER A 148 -20.85 7.67 -12.21
C SER A 148 -21.57 8.07 -13.49
N ASP A 149 -21.36 7.35 -14.59
CA ASP A 149 -22.04 7.54 -15.88
C ASP A 149 -23.39 6.78 -15.96
N GLY A 150 -23.80 6.11 -14.89
CA GLY A 150 -25.04 5.33 -14.81
C GLY A 150 -24.95 3.89 -15.32
N SER A 151 -23.81 3.50 -15.93
CA SER A 151 -23.56 2.15 -16.40
C SER A 151 -23.43 1.16 -15.24
N THR A 152 -23.66 -0.13 -15.53
CA THR A 152 -23.43 -1.20 -14.56
C THR A 152 -21.93 -1.45 -14.45
N TYR A 153 -21.43 -1.48 -13.21
CA TYR A 153 -20.03 -1.79 -12.93
C TYR A 153 -19.92 -3.02 -12.04
N THR A 154 -18.94 -3.89 -12.32
CA THR A 154 -18.63 -5.08 -11.52
C THR A 154 -17.15 -5.34 -11.46
N THR A 155 -16.69 -5.90 -10.35
CA THR A 155 -15.29 -6.33 -10.15
C THR A 155 -15.04 -7.80 -10.49
N ALA A 156 -16.06 -8.53 -10.98
CA ALA A 156 -15.94 -9.96 -11.26
C ALA A 156 -14.85 -10.31 -12.27
N ALA A 157 -14.66 -9.50 -13.31
CA ALA A 157 -13.65 -9.74 -14.34
C ALA A 157 -12.20 -9.59 -13.82
N ALA A 158 -12.01 -8.87 -12.71
CA ALA A 158 -10.70 -8.66 -12.09
C ALA A 158 -10.43 -9.58 -10.89
N PHE A 159 -11.42 -10.38 -10.48
CA PHE A 159 -11.32 -11.16 -9.25
C PHE A 159 -10.50 -12.43 -9.47
N ASN A 160 -9.37 -12.54 -8.77
CA ASN A 160 -8.55 -13.74 -8.74
C ASN A 160 -8.74 -14.49 -7.41
N GLN A 161 -9.35 -15.69 -7.46
CA GLN A 161 -9.60 -16.48 -6.25
C GLN A 161 -8.31 -16.97 -5.56
N ALA A 162 -7.21 -17.16 -6.30
CA ALA A 162 -5.94 -17.58 -5.73
C ALA A 162 -5.16 -16.42 -5.07
N ASN A 163 -5.48 -15.18 -5.43
CA ASN A 163 -4.88 -13.98 -4.85
C ASN A 163 -5.93 -12.86 -4.67
N PRO A 164 -6.96 -13.07 -3.83
CA PRO A 164 -8.12 -12.19 -3.82
C PRO A 164 -7.86 -10.88 -3.06
N PRO A 165 -8.58 -9.79 -3.38
CA PRO A 165 -8.55 -8.57 -2.59
C PRO A 165 -9.03 -8.88 -1.16
N THR A 166 -8.16 -8.64 -0.18
CA THR A 166 -8.32 -9.00 1.23
C THR A 166 -7.93 -7.79 2.05
N ILE A 167 -8.81 -7.43 2.98
CA ILE A 167 -8.63 -6.30 3.91
C ILE A 167 -8.40 -6.86 5.30
N PHE A 168 -7.34 -6.41 5.94
CA PHE A 168 -7.03 -6.63 7.34
C PHE A 168 -7.43 -5.40 8.12
N ILE A 169 -8.26 -5.59 9.14
CA ILE A 169 -8.71 -4.52 10.03
C ILE A 169 -8.02 -4.67 11.37
N GLY A 170 -7.45 -3.59 11.89
CA GLY A 170 -6.83 -3.55 13.22
C GLY A 170 -6.42 -2.15 13.61
N GLN A 171 -6.46 -1.83 14.90
CA GLN A 171 -5.92 -0.57 15.45
C GLN A 171 -6.41 0.72 14.75
N GLY A 172 -7.66 0.74 14.28
CA GLY A 172 -8.25 1.89 13.57
C GLY A 172 -7.84 2.03 12.10
N VAL A 173 -7.21 1.00 11.52
CA VAL A 173 -6.73 0.95 10.15
C VAL A 173 -7.35 -0.24 9.41
N ALA A 174 -7.66 -0.03 8.13
CA ALA A 174 -7.92 -1.09 7.15
C ALA A 174 -6.78 -1.09 6.13
N GLY A 175 -5.97 -2.13 6.12
CA GLY A 175 -4.85 -2.30 5.18
C GLY A 175 -5.01 -3.58 4.36
N GLY A 176 -4.49 -3.62 3.14
CA GLY A 176 -4.55 -4.82 2.30
C GLY A 176 -4.80 -4.47 0.84
N GLY A 177 -5.77 -5.12 0.19
CA GLY A 177 -6.07 -4.93 -1.23
C GLY A 177 -7.53 -4.57 -1.51
N ILE A 178 -7.74 -3.55 -2.34
CA ILE A 178 -9.04 -3.28 -2.99
C ILE A 178 -9.10 -3.96 -4.37
N PRO A 179 -10.29 -4.19 -4.96
CA PRO A 179 -10.40 -4.87 -6.25
C PRO A 179 -9.56 -4.21 -7.35
N GLY A 180 -8.80 -5.04 -8.06
CA GLY A 180 -7.92 -4.63 -9.15
C GLY A 180 -8.68 -4.32 -10.44
N ALA A 181 -7.95 -4.31 -11.56
CA ALA A 181 -8.49 -4.12 -12.90
C ALA A 181 -7.51 -4.63 -13.97
N THR A 182 -8.01 -4.87 -15.18
CA THR A 182 -7.15 -4.99 -16.37
C THR A 182 -7.05 -3.62 -17.03
N VAL A 183 -5.83 -3.11 -17.15
CA VAL A 183 -5.53 -1.81 -17.77
C VAL A 183 -4.82 -2.04 -19.10
N GLN A 184 -5.33 -1.39 -20.14
CA GLN A 184 -4.82 -1.45 -21.50
C GLN A 184 -5.38 -0.28 -22.29
N TYR A 185 -4.58 0.29 -23.19
CA TYR A 185 -5.02 1.30 -24.13
C TYR A 185 -4.19 1.19 -25.41
N ASN A 186 -4.84 1.14 -26.57
CA ASN A 186 -4.11 1.05 -27.84
C ASN A 186 -3.32 2.33 -28.15
N GLY A 187 -3.61 3.43 -27.46
CA GLY A 187 -3.04 4.74 -27.76
C GLY A 187 -3.97 5.58 -28.63
N ALA A 188 -3.69 6.88 -28.65
CA ALA A 188 -4.44 7.86 -29.41
C ALA A 188 -3.87 7.98 -30.84
N THR A 189 -4.75 8.06 -31.82
CA THR A 189 -4.36 8.25 -33.22
C THR A 189 -4.29 9.74 -33.54
N LEU A 190 -3.19 10.19 -34.16
CA LEU A 190 -3.13 11.55 -34.71
C LEU A 190 -3.90 11.57 -36.03
N THR A 191 -4.80 12.54 -36.21
CA THR A 191 -5.62 12.68 -37.42
C THR A 191 -5.37 14.02 -38.09
N ALA A 192 -5.28 14.03 -39.43
CA ALA A 192 -5.00 15.27 -40.20
C ALA A 192 -6.23 16.18 -40.31
N ASP A 193 -7.43 15.59 -40.32
CA ASP A 193 -8.73 16.27 -40.52
C ASP A 193 -9.74 15.99 -39.40
N GLY A 194 -9.32 15.32 -38.33
CA GLY A 194 -10.19 14.96 -37.22
C GLY A 194 -11.06 13.73 -37.42
N VAL A 195 -10.80 12.95 -38.46
CA VAL A 195 -11.47 11.67 -38.71
C VAL A 195 -10.49 10.61 -39.20
N HIS A 196 -9.49 10.98 -39.99
CA HIS A 196 -8.56 10.05 -40.64
C HIS A 196 -7.19 10.05 -39.98
N ALA A 197 -6.75 8.86 -39.54
CA ALA A 197 -5.39 8.60 -39.07
C ALA A 197 -4.37 9.10 -40.10
N ILE A 198 -3.31 9.77 -39.66
CA ILE A 198 -2.22 10.11 -40.59
C ILE A 198 -1.48 8.81 -40.95
N PRO A 199 -1.46 8.38 -42.23
CA PRO A 199 -0.82 7.13 -42.63
C PRO A 199 0.66 7.13 -42.28
N GLY A 200 1.14 6.04 -41.68
CA GLY A 200 2.55 5.88 -41.28
C GLY A 200 2.91 6.42 -39.89
N PHE A 201 1.95 6.96 -39.12
CA PHE A 201 2.21 7.45 -37.76
C PHE A 201 1.83 6.40 -36.70
N PRO A 202 2.69 6.19 -35.68
CA PRO A 202 2.38 5.29 -34.58
C PRO A 202 1.31 5.88 -33.67
N GLN A 203 0.59 5.00 -32.97
CA GLN A 203 -0.32 5.40 -31.89
C GLN A 203 0.47 6.09 -30.78
N LEU A 204 -0.08 7.20 -30.28
CA LEU A 204 0.51 7.97 -29.19
C LEU A 204 0.09 7.38 -27.86
N PHE A 205 1.07 7.20 -26.96
CA PHE A 205 0.85 6.79 -25.58
C PHE A 205 0.10 5.45 -25.42
N PRO A 206 0.52 4.37 -26.12
CA PRO A 206 -0.04 3.06 -25.86
C PRO A 206 0.23 2.64 -24.41
N VAL A 207 -0.74 1.97 -23.81
CA VAL A 207 -0.60 1.33 -22.50
C VAL A 207 -0.68 -0.17 -22.72
N PRO A 208 0.42 -0.91 -22.49
CA PRO A 208 0.43 -2.36 -22.62
C PRO A 208 -0.63 -3.01 -21.74
N ASN A 209 -1.14 -4.17 -22.17
CA ASN A 209 -2.08 -4.92 -21.35
C ASN A 209 -1.42 -5.39 -20.06
N ARG A 210 -2.01 -5.06 -18.92
CA ARG A 210 -1.61 -5.58 -17.61
C ARG A 210 -2.84 -5.82 -16.75
N HIS A 211 -2.87 -7.00 -16.13
CA HIS A 211 -3.85 -7.33 -15.12
C HIS A 211 -3.30 -7.00 -13.74
N PHE A 212 -4.18 -6.61 -12.81
CA PHE A 212 -3.88 -6.43 -11.41
C PHE A 212 -4.93 -7.20 -10.62
N ASP A 213 -4.50 -8.17 -9.79
CA ASP A 213 -5.43 -8.96 -8.97
C ASP A 213 -6.14 -8.07 -7.93
N PHE A 214 -5.39 -7.14 -7.36
CA PHE A 214 -5.85 -6.12 -6.42
C PHE A 214 -4.93 -4.89 -6.49
N TYR A 215 -5.34 -3.79 -5.86
CA TYR A 215 -4.46 -2.64 -5.62
C TYR A 215 -4.20 -2.49 -4.11
N PRO A 216 -2.92 -2.38 -3.67
CA PRO A 216 -2.58 -2.14 -2.27
C PRO A 216 -3.28 -0.89 -1.75
N PHE A 217 -3.96 -1.01 -0.61
CA PHE A 217 -4.81 0.00 0.00
C PHE A 217 -4.49 0.16 1.49
N LEU A 218 -4.57 1.41 1.95
CA LEU A 218 -4.54 1.77 3.36
C LEU A 218 -5.60 2.84 3.63
N GLY A 219 -6.48 2.58 4.59
CA GLY A 219 -7.49 3.53 5.05
C GLY A 219 -7.60 3.59 6.58
N PHE A 220 -8.11 4.72 7.06
CA PHE A 220 -8.23 5.02 8.48
C PHE A 220 -9.70 5.14 8.88
N ALA A 221 -10.05 4.58 10.03
CA ALA A 221 -11.36 4.75 10.65
C ALA A 221 -11.57 6.20 11.16
N SER A 222 -10.48 6.93 11.43
CA SER A 222 -10.50 8.33 11.85
C SER A 222 -9.55 9.15 11.01
N VAL A 223 -10.04 10.28 10.50
CA VAL A 223 -9.28 11.22 9.68
C VAL A 223 -9.46 12.64 10.22
N SER A 224 -8.48 13.52 10.00
CA SER A 224 -8.68 14.95 10.21
C SER A 224 -9.45 15.58 9.06
N THR A 225 -10.41 16.42 9.40
CA THR A 225 -11.14 17.32 8.49
C THR A 225 -10.58 18.75 8.51
N ASN A 226 -9.52 19.00 9.29
CA ASN A 226 -8.87 20.30 9.40
C ASN A 226 -7.43 20.21 8.86
N VAL A 227 -7.12 20.94 7.78
CA VAL A 227 -5.79 20.95 7.17
C VAL A 227 -4.70 21.43 8.15
N ALA A 228 -5.07 22.23 9.17
CA ALA A 228 -4.12 22.68 10.18
C ALA A 228 -3.52 21.55 11.02
N ASP A 229 -4.19 20.39 11.10
CA ASP A 229 -3.65 19.19 11.77
C ASP A 229 -2.45 18.60 11.00
N LEU A 230 -2.23 19.00 9.74
CA LEU A 230 -1.04 18.62 8.96
C LEU A 230 0.22 19.31 9.47
N LYS A 231 0.12 20.44 10.18
CA LYS A 231 1.26 21.28 10.56
C LYS A 231 2.40 20.44 11.16
N GLY A 232 3.58 20.49 10.56
CA GLY A 232 4.73 19.73 11.02
C GLY A 232 5.74 19.47 9.92
N THR A 233 6.81 18.74 10.26
CA THR A 233 7.80 18.27 9.28
C THR A 233 7.74 16.76 9.20
N TYR A 234 7.75 16.23 7.99
CA TYR A 234 7.54 14.81 7.70
C TYR A 234 8.64 14.27 6.81
N ASN A 235 8.97 12.99 7.01
CA ASN A 235 9.59 12.18 5.98
C ASN A 235 8.48 11.57 5.13
N ALA A 236 8.61 11.63 3.82
CA ALA A 236 7.70 11.05 2.85
C ALA A 236 8.40 9.92 2.09
N LEU A 237 7.76 8.77 2.00
CA LEU A 237 8.13 7.71 1.04
C LEU A 237 7.07 7.65 -0.04
N LEU A 238 7.46 7.87 -1.29
CA LEU A 238 6.57 7.92 -2.44
C LEU A 238 6.85 6.74 -3.36
N TYR A 239 5.79 6.14 -3.92
CA TYR A 239 5.84 5.13 -4.96
C TYR A 239 4.89 5.49 -6.09
N HIS A 240 5.43 5.70 -7.28
CA HIS A 240 4.66 6.07 -8.47
C HIS A 240 4.87 5.06 -9.60
N LEU A 241 3.86 4.94 -10.46
CA LEU A 241 3.87 4.14 -11.67
C LEU A 241 3.36 4.95 -12.87
N VAL A 242 3.87 4.65 -14.07
CA VAL A 242 3.46 5.32 -15.32
C VAL A 242 3.04 4.25 -16.33
N PRO A 243 1.73 4.00 -16.52
CA PRO A 243 1.21 2.94 -17.38
C PRO A 243 1.74 2.96 -18.82
N SER A 244 1.73 4.13 -19.47
CA SER A 244 2.20 4.30 -20.86
C SER A 244 3.71 4.21 -21.02
N ASN A 245 4.48 4.34 -19.94
CA ASN A 245 5.91 4.03 -19.92
C ASN A 245 6.12 2.58 -19.48
N ASN A 246 5.30 1.68 -20.03
CA ASN A 246 5.31 0.26 -19.74
C ASN A 246 5.20 -0.09 -18.25
N TYR A 247 4.35 0.64 -17.53
CA TYR A 247 4.21 0.54 -16.08
C TYR A 247 5.54 0.68 -15.33
N ALA A 248 6.48 1.46 -15.85
CA ALA A 248 7.69 1.80 -15.12
C ALA A 248 7.31 2.33 -13.73
N THR A 249 8.10 1.96 -12.73
CA THR A 249 7.87 2.32 -11.33
C THR A 249 9.05 3.13 -10.81
N THR A 250 8.79 4.02 -9.86
CA THR A 250 9.83 4.79 -9.19
C THR A 250 9.47 4.95 -7.72
N THR A 251 10.49 5.02 -6.88
CA THR A 251 10.36 5.37 -5.47
C THR A 251 11.26 6.55 -5.17
N THR A 252 10.77 7.49 -4.39
CA THR A 252 11.61 8.56 -3.86
C THR A 252 11.32 8.80 -2.39
N GLN A 253 12.28 9.43 -1.73
CA GLN A 253 12.14 9.94 -0.39
C GLN A 253 12.20 11.47 -0.44
N ALA A 254 11.36 12.12 0.36
CA ALA A 254 11.37 13.57 0.51
C ALA A 254 11.23 13.94 1.97
N GLN A 255 11.63 15.17 2.30
CA GLN A 255 11.25 15.81 3.54
C GLN A 255 10.48 17.07 3.24
N GLU A 256 9.38 17.25 3.95
CA GLU A 256 8.42 18.30 3.67
C GLU A 256 7.88 18.86 4.98
N SER A 257 7.84 20.19 5.05
CA SER A 257 7.29 20.95 6.16
C SER A 257 6.01 21.63 5.72
N PHE A 258 4.95 21.41 6.49
CA PHE A 258 3.64 22.00 6.25
C PHE A 258 3.31 23.02 7.34
N ASP A 259 2.81 24.18 6.94
CA ASP A 259 2.25 25.16 7.86
C ASP A 259 0.77 24.83 8.22
N THR A 260 0.12 25.70 8.98
CA THR A 260 -1.30 25.51 9.37
C THR A 260 -2.30 25.65 8.23
N ALA A 261 -1.91 26.26 7.10
CA ALA A 261 -2.71 26.30 5.88
C ALA A 261 -2.41 25.10 4.96
N GLY A 262 -1.45 24.25 5.36
CA GLY A 262 -0.95 23.13 4.56
C GLY A 262 -0.02 23.54 3.44
N ASN A 263 0.51 24.78 3.42
CA ASN A 263 1.51 25.16 2.42
C ASN A 263 2.77 24.34 2.66
N CYS A 264 3.28 23.73 1.60
CA CYS A 264 4.46 22.88 1.66
C CYS A 264 5.74 23.67 1.39
N THR A 265 6.76 23.39 2.21
CA THR A 265 8.14 23.86 2.03
C THR A 265 9.11 22.71 2.24
N VAL A 266 10.32 22.84 1.71
CA VAL A 266 11.38 21.86 1.92
C VAL A 266 12.27 22.34 3.07
N PRO A 267 12.39 21.57 4.17
CA PRO A 267 13.28 21.93 5.26
C PRO A 267 14.75 21.72 4.89
N VAL A 268 15.66 22.48 5.49
CA VAL A 268 17.10 22.24 5.40
C VAL A 268 17.50 21.27 6.52
N PRO A 269 18.31 20.20 6.28
CA PRO A 269 19.11 19.91 5.08
C PRO A 269 18.51 18.81 4.17
N ALA A 270 17.21 18.85 3.85
CA ALA A 270 16.60 17.82 3.03
C ALA A 270 17.24 17.69 1.63
N SER A 271 17.18 16.49 1.07
CA SER A 271 17.77 16.18 -0.24
C SER A 271 16.89 16.59 -1.43
N ASN A 272 15.57 16.69 -1.25
CA ASN A 272 14.67 17.19 -2.28
C ASN A 272 14.83 18.71 -2.45
N THR A 273 14.57 19.23 -3.65
CA THR A 273 14.66 20.69 -3.95
C THR A 273 13.31 21.38 -4.01
N SER A 274 12.24 20.59 -4.08
CA SER A 274 10.85 21.03 -4.04
C SER A 274 10.02 19.98 -3.31
N CYS A 275 8.82 20.37 -2.88
CA CYS A 275 7.81 19.41 -2.45
C CYS A 275 7.49 18.43 -3.59
N GLN A 276 7.44 17.16 -3.26
CA GLN A 276 7.15 16.03 -4.12
C GLN A 276 5.71 15.53 -3.91
N THR A 277 5.10 15.76 -2.75
CA THR A 277 3.70 15.33 -2.48
C THR A 277 2.66 16.30 -3.05
N THR A 278 2.99 17.59 -3.14
CA THR A 278 2.11 18.63 -3.69
C THR A 278 2.94 19.78 -4.28
N GLY A 279 2.42 20.42 -5.32
CA GLY A 279 2.93 21.67 -5.87
C GLY A 279 1.97 22.85 -5.70
N GLY A 280 0.88 22.68 -4.95
CA GLY A 280 -0.21 23.66 -4.85
C GLY A 280 -0.90 23.64 -3.50
N ALA A 281 -1.84 24.57 -3.33
CA ALA A 281 -2.65 24.70 -2.12
C ALA A 281 -3.65 23.55 -1.97
N TRP A 282 -3.94 23.19 -0.72
CA TRP A 282 -4.92 22.17 -0.39
C TRP A 282 -6.33 22.76 -0.30
N THR A 283 -7.28 22.07 -0.93
CA THR A 283 -8.70 22.39 -0.87
C THR A 283 -9.45 21.18 -0.32
N ALA A 284 -10.32 21.38 0.67
CA ALA A 284 -11.14 20.30 1.18
C ALA A 284 -12.08 19.80 0.08
N ASN A 285 -12.26 18.48 -0.02
CA ASN A 285 -13.25 17.90 -0.92
C ASN A 285 -14.68 18.26 -0.46
N ALA A 286 -15.69 17.99 -1.28
CA ALA A 286 -17.09 18.33 -0.96
C ALA A 286 -17.60 17.73 0.37
N GLY A 287 -17.03 16.61 0.82
CA GLY A 287 -17.36 15.99 2.11
C GLY A 287 -16.47 16.42 3.29
N GLY A 288 -15.47 17.28 3.06
CA GLY A 288 -14.49 17.72 4.07
C GLY A 288 -13.63 16.61 4.66
N SER A 289 -13.62 15.40 4.09
CA SER A 289 -12.99 14.21 4.67
C SER A 289 -11.58 13.95 4.13
N TYR A 290 -11.21 14.58 3.01
CA TYR A 290 -9.86 14.60 2.46
C TYR A 290 -9.60 15.91 1.73
N PHE A 291 -8.35 16.18 1.36
CA PHE A 291 -7.93 17.42 0.72
C PHE A 291 -7.33 17.16 -0.66
N THR A 292 -7.54 18.07 -1.60
CA THR A 292 -7.03 17.98 -2.96
C THR A 292 -6.20 19.22 -3.29
N SER A 293 -5.02 19.00 -3.85
CA SER A 293 -4.23 19.99 -4.57
C SER A 293 -4.31 19.70 -6.07
N ALA A 294 -4.58 20.73 -6.85
CA ALA A 294 -4.69 20.63 -8.31
C ALA A 294 -3.32 20.49 -9.02
N VAL A 295 -2.22 20.46 -8.25
CA VAL A 295 -0.86 20.35 -8.76
C VAL A 295 -0.16 19.19 -8.04
N ALA A 296 -0.09 18.04 -8.71
CA ALA A 296 0.69 16.90 -8.24
C ALA A 296 2.04 16.80 -8.97
N PRO A 297 3.18 16.93 -8.26
CA PRO A 297 4.50 16.73 -8.86
C PRO A 297 4.65 15.35 -9.52
N GLN A 298 5.43 15.31 -10.60
CA GLN A 298 5.86 14.07 -11.24
C GLN A 298 7.17 13.61 -10.60
N VAL A 299 7.29 12.33 -10.30
CA VAL A 299 8.48 11.74 -9.66
C VAL A 299 9.27 10.87 -10.64
N GLN A 300 8.60 10.27 -11.64
CA GLN A 300 9.30 9.48 -12.66
C GLN A 300 10.03 10.35 -13.71
N GLY A 301 9.96 11.68 -13.58
CA GLY A 301 10.47 12.62 -14.58
C GLY A 301 9.50 12.77 -15.76
N LYS A 302 9.76 13.76 -16.61
CA LYS A 302 8.86 14.08 -17.73
C LYS A 302 8.80 12.91 -18.71
N ARG A 303 7.58 12.49 -19.02
CA ARG A 303 7.24 11.54 -20.08
C ARG A 303 8.00 11.85 -21.38
N ALA A 304 8.46 10.81 -22.07
CA ALA A 304 8.98 10.94 -23.43
C ALA A 304 7.96 11.66 -24.32
N THR A 305 8.33 12.87 -24.75
CA THR A 305 7.45 13.72 -25.56
C THR A 305 7.49 13.21 -27.00
N PRO A 306 6.35 12.87 -27.64
CA PRO A 306 6.37 12.41 -29.02
C PRO A 306 6.93 13.53 -29.91
N THR A 307 7.98 13.24 -30.67
CA THR A 307 8.56 14.17 -31.65
C THR A 307 8.11 13.79 -33.05
N LEU A 308 7.47 14.73 -33.74
CA LEU A 308 7.06 14.53 -35.14
C LEU A 308 8.11 15.13 -36.09
N PRO A 309 8.55 14.38 -37.13
CA PRO A 309 9.31 14.97 -38.21
C PRO A 309 8.41 15.99 -38.92
N LEU A 310 8.75 17.28 -38.85
CA LEU A 310 8.04 18.49 -39.36
C LEU A 310 7.27 19.34 -38.32
N VAL A 311 6.76 18.77 -37.21
CA VAL A 311 5.98 19.54 -36.20
C VAL A 311 6.75 19.70 -34.88
N GLY A 312 7.84 18.97 -34.69
CA GLY A 312 8.63 19.00 -33.46
C GLY A 312 7.98 18.24 -32.31
N ALA A 313 8.37 18.55 -31.08
CA ALA A 313 7.87 17.89 -29.88
C ALA A 313 6.42 18.32 -29.56
N LEU A 314 5.49 17.36 -29.46
CA LEU A 314 4.12 17.61 -29.05
C LEU A 314 4.03 17.74 -27.53
N THR A 315 3.79 18.95 -27.02
CA THR A 315 3.62 19.15 -25.57
C THR A 315 2.16 19.02 -25.20
N PHE A 316 1.88 18.21 -24.18
CA PHE A 316 0.56 18.10 -23.55
C PHE A 316 0.63 18.66 -22.13
N PRO A 317 -0.40 19.39 -21.67
CA PRO A 317 -0.51 19.74 -20.26
C PRO A 317 -0.46 18.48 -19.38
N ALA A 318 0.48 18.46 -18.44
CA ALA A 318 0.50 17.49 -17.36
C ALA A 318 -0.52 17.93 -16.30
N VAL A 319 -1.53 17.11 -16.05
CA VAL A 319 -2.58 17.39 -15.08
C VAL A 319 -2.80 16.18 -14.19
N ALA A 320 -2.61 16.39 -12.90
CA ALA A 320 -2.83 15.38 -11.91
C ALA A 320 -3.16 16.04 -10.59
N ASN A 321 -3.97 15.36 -9.81
CA ASN A 321 -4.36 15.83 -8.49
C ASN A 321 -3.56 15.08 -7.44
N ALA A 322 -3.10 15.80 -6.42
CA ALA A 322 -2.61 15.21 -5.19
C ALA A 322 -3.79 15.20 -4.21
N ASN A 323 -4.16 14.03 -3.71
CA ASN A 323 -5.28 13.86 -2.80
C ASN A 323 -4.76 13.33 -1.46
N MET A 324 -4.95 14.08 -0.39
CA MET A 324 -4.41 13.79 0.93
C MET A 324 -5.50 13.40 1.93
N VAL A 325 -5.33 12.24 2.55
CA VAL A 325 -6.05 11.81 3.75
C VAL A 325 -5.14 12.00 4.96
N ILE A 326 -5.57 12.80 5.94
CA ILE A 326 -4.83 12.98 7.19
C ILE A 326 -5.31 11.92 8.19
N GLY A 327 -4.69 10.75 8.19
CA GLY A 327 -5.06 9.64 9.07
C GLY A 327 -4.73 9.92 10.54
N LYS A 328 -5.64 9.52 11.44
CA LYS A 328 -5.42 9.54 12.90
C LYS A 328 -5.35 8.11 13.40
N VAL A 329 -4.17 7.70 13.89
CA VAL A 329 -3.94 6.32 14.35
C VAL A 329 -3.02 6.30 15.56
N ASN A 330 -3.45 5.63 16.64
CA ASN A 330 -2.69 5.51 17.89
C ASN A 330 -2.10 6.83 18.42
N GLY A 331 -2.90 7.91 18.35
CA GLY A 331 -2.48 9.26 18.78
C GLY A 331 -1.51 9.98 17.83
N ALA A 332 -1.17 9.39 16.68
CA ALA A 332 -0.32 10.00 15.67
C ALA A 332 -1.13 10.47 14.44
N ILE A 333 -0.58 11.48 13.76
CA ILE A 333 -1.02 11.91 12.43
C ILE A 333 -0.16 11.20 11.38
N VAL A 334 -0.80 10.50 10.46
CA VAL A 334 -0.16 9.82 9.34
C VAL A 334 -0.85 10.25 8.03
N PRO A 335 -0.31 11.26 7.33
CA PRO A 335 -0.84 11.65 6.04
C PRO A 335 -0.55 10.60 4.97
N ILE A 336 -1.55 10.29 4.17
CA ILE A 336 -1.42 9.52 2.93
C ILE A 336 -1.76 10.45 1.78
N VAL A 337 -0.82 10.65 0.86
CA VAL A 337 -1.03 11.45 -0.34
C VAL A 337 -1.09 10.52 -1.54
N VAL A 338 -2.18 10.59 -2.28
CA VAL A 338 -2.42 9.81 -3.49
C VAL A 338 -2.28 10.74 -4.68
N ARG A 339 -1.40 10.38 -5.61
CA ARG A 339 -1.32 11.03 -6.91
C ARG A 339 -2.31 10.35 -7.85
N THR A 340 -3.29 11.09 -8.32
CA THR A 340 -4.27 10.63 -9.31
C THR A 340 -3.94 11.27 -10.66
N GLY A 341 -3.36 10.47 -11.56
CA GLY A 341 -3.14 10.89 -12.95
C GLY A 341 -4.45 11.21 -13.67
N GLN A 342 -4.39 12.14 -14.61
CA GLN A 342 -5.52 12.46 -15.49
C GLN A 342 -5.09 12.34 -16.95
N VAL A 343 -5.87 11.55 -17.68
CA VAL A 343 -5.78 11.47 -19.13
C VAL A 343 -7.13 11.90 -19.68
N PHE A 344 -7.15 12.87 -20.58
CA PHE A 344 -8.32 13.26 -21.34
C PHE A 344 -7.98 13.33 -22.82
N VAL A 345 -8.66 12.48 -23.58
CA VAL A 345 -8.65 12.47 -25.05
C VAL A 345 -10.11 12.63 -25.50
N PRO A 346 -10.47 13.75 -26.17
CA PRO A 346 -11.87 14.06 -26.50
C PRO A 346 -12.59 12.98 -27.31
N SER A 347 -11.86 12.20 -28.11
CA SER A 347 -12.31 11.00 -28.81
C SER A 347 -11.09 10.32 -29.45
N PRO A 348 -11.07 8.98 -29.61
CA PRO A 348 -10.07 8.29 -30.41
C PRO A 348 -10.10 8.67 -31.90
N LEU A 349 -11.18 9.35 -32.35
CA LEU A 349 -11.37 9.82 -33.72
C LEU A 349 -11.10 11.32 -33.88
N THR A 350 -11.28 12.15 -32.85
CA THR A 350 -10.94 13.58 -32.92
C THR A 350 -9.43 13.80 -32.89
N PRO A 351 -8.89 14.83 -33.57
CA PRO A 351 -7.46 15.11 -33.52
C PRO A 351 -7.03 15.38 -32.08
N LEU A 352 -5.81 14.94 -31.76
CA LEU A 352 -5.14 15.33 -30.53
C LEU A 352 -4.91 16.85 -30.56
N ASN A 353 -5.82 17.61 -29.94
CA ASN A 353 -5.67 19.04 -29.76
C ASN A 353 -4.75 19.26 -28.56
N THR A 354 -3.51 19.70 -28.78
CA THR A 354 -2.52 19.93 -27.72
C THR A 354 -2.95 20.97 -26.67
N ASN A 355 -3.97 21.79 -26.96
CA ASN A 355 -4.54 22.76 -26.02
C ASN A 355 -5.76 22.21 -25.23
N ALA A 356 -6.34 21.08 -25.65
CA ALA A 356 -7.54 20.50 -25.04
C ALA A 356 -7.33 19.07 -24.52
N ALA A 357 -6.34 18.34 -25.04
CA ALA A 357 -5.93 17.04 -24.57
C ALA A 357 -5.00 17.19 -23.37
N GLN A 358 -5.15 16.30 -22.41
CA GLN A 358 -4.42 16.29 -21.15
C GLN A 358 -3.86 14.89 -20.96
N VAL A 359 -2.56 14.76 -20.72
CA VAL A 359 -1.92 13.44 -20.69
C VAL A 359 -0.92 13.38 -19.54
N ASP A 360 -1.38 12.86 -18.43
CA ASP A 360 -0.56 12.53 -17.26
C ASP A 360 -1.16 11.28 -16.61
N ASP A 361 -0.67 10.10 -17.00
CA ASP A 361 -1.11 8.83 -16.42
C ASP A 361 -0.25 8.40 -15.22
N GLU A 362 0.68 9.23 -14.74
CA GLU A 362 1.46 8.88 -13.56
C GLU A 362 0.53 8.79 -12.36
N SER A 363 0.62 7.73 -11.58
CA SER A 363 -0.24 7.52 -10.41
C SER A 363 0.55 6.88 -9.31
N GLY A 364 0.16 7.11 -8.07
CA GLY A 364 0.94 6.59 -6.96
C GLY A 364 0.42 6.98 -5.60
N ILE A 365 1.19 6.57 -4.59
CA ILE A 365 0.89 6.78 -3.19
C ILE A 365 2.16 7.23 -2.45
N ALA A 366 1.96 8.08 -1.45
CA ALA A 366 2.97 8.50 -0.50
C ALA A 366 2.46 8.28 0.91
N MET A 367 3.31 7.73 1.76
CA MET A 367 3.12 7.73 3.21
C MET A 367 4.03 8.77 3.84
N LEU A 368 3.48 9.59 4.72
CA LEU A 368 4.22 10.57 5.48
C LEU A 368 4.25 10.16 6.96
N ALA A 369 5.41 10.29 7.58
CA ALA A 369 5.60 10.11 9.01
C ALA A 369 6.32 11.34 9.59
N PRO A 370 5.96 11.80 10.80
CA PRO A 370 6.68 12.90 11.45
C PRO A 370 8.19 12.66 11.46
N ASN A 371 8.96 13.71 11.21
CA ASN A 371 10.42 13.72 11.24
C ASN A 371 10.93 13.71 12.71
N THR A 372 10.55 12.68 13.45
CA THR A 372 10.94 12.44 14.84
C THR A 372 11.93 11.30 14.89
N ALA A 373 13.05 11.48 15.60
CA ALA A 373 14.08 10.44 15.71
C ALA A 373 13.48 9.10 16.19
N LEU A 374 13.70 8.05 15.40
CA LEU A 374 13.32 6.68 15.74
C LEU A 374 14.53 5.97 16.33
N GLN A 375 14.32 5.29 17.46
CA GLN A 375 15.35 4.46 18.09
C GLN A 375 15.12 2.99 17.75
N SER A 376 16.20 2.21 17.75
CA SER A 376 16.10 0.76 17.63
C SER A 376 15.21 0.20 18.76
N GLY A 377 14.26 -0.66 18.42
CA GLY A 377 13.28 -1.19 19.36
C GLY A 377 11.99 -0.37 19.49
N ALA A 378 11.94 0.89 18.99
CA ALA A 378 10.80 1.78 19.24
C ALA A 378 9.50 1.37 18.53
N PHE A 379 9.63 0.62 17.43
CA PHE A 379 8.53 0.10 16.62
C PHE A 379 8.73 -1.38 16.31
N ASP A 380 9.33 -2.12 17.25
CA ASP A 380 9.38 -3.57 17.12
C ASP A 380 7.96 -4.14 17.13
N GLY A 381 7.76 -5.17 16.31
CA GLY A 381 6.47 -5.84 16.21
C GLY A 381 6.28 -6.63 14.92
N GLY A 382 5.16 -7.35 14.89
CA GLY A 382 4.61 -8.00 13.71
C GLY A 382 3.62 -7.07 13.01
N TYR A 383 3.76 -6.94 11.71
CA TYR A 383 2.96 -6.07 10.86
C TYR A 383 2.35 -6.88 9.71
N VAL A 384 1.21 -6.43 9.20
CA VAL A 384 0.62 -6.95 7.96
C VAL A 384 0.27 -5.82 7.02
N GLY A 385 0.41 -6.06 5.72
CA GLY A 385 0.02 -5.11 4.72
C GLY A 385 0.01 -5.71 3.32
N ALA A 386 0.03 -4.81 2.36
CA ALA A 386 0.19 -5.12 0.95
C ALA A 386 1.32 -4.28 0.37
N ASP A 387 1.91 -4.78 -0.71
CA ASP A 387 3.07 -4.18 -1.33
C ASP A 387 2.98 -4.13 -2.85
N SER A 388 3.96 -3.47 -3.47
CA SER A 388 4.09 -3.29 -4.92
C SER A 388 4.27 -4.59 -5.68
N ASN A 389 4.49 -5.73 -4.98
CA ASN A 389 4.51 -7.04 -5.59
C ASN A 389 3.10 -7.64 -5.74
N PHE A 390 2.05 -6.97 -5.28
CA PHE A 390 0.68 -7.51 -5.28
C PHE A 390 0.61 -8.83 -4.50
N LYS A 391 1.31 -8.85 -3.36
CA LYS A 391 1.30 -9.91 -2.36
C LYS A 391 0.83 -9.33 -1.02
N TYR A 392 0.20 -10.19 -0.22
CA TYR A 392 0.05 -9.92 1.20
C TYR A 392 1.32 -10.33 1.90
N THR A 393 1.92 -9.38 2.59
CA THR A 393 3.21 -9.57 3.24
C THR A 393 3.06 -9.20 4.70
N ALA A 394 3.45 -10.11 5.58
CA ALA A 394 3.70 -9.77 6.97
C ALA A 394 5.17 -9.34 7.11
N ALA A 395 5.45 -8.45 8.05
CA ALA A 395 6.81 -8.07 8.40
C ALA A 395 7.03 -8.22 9.90
N LEU A 396 8.19 -8.76 10.27
CA LEU A 396 8.67 -8.77 11.65
C LEU A 396 9.83 -7.78 11.74
N LEU A 397 9.67 -6.75 12.57
CA LEU A 397 10.68 -5.73 12.83
C LEU A 397 11.20 -5.91 14.26
N GLN A 398 12.50 -6.09 14.41
CA GLN A 398 13.16 -6.35 15.69
C GLN A 398 14.53 -5.67 15.76
N GLY A 399 14.62 -4.59 16.52
CA GLY A 399 15.86 -3.83 16.68
C GLY A 399 16.42 -3.36 15.33
N PRO A 400 17.63 -3.81 14.93
CA PRO A 400 18.24 -3.45 13.65
C PRO A 400 17.93 -4.41 12.49
N VAL A 401 17.02 -5.37 12.66
CA VAL A 401 16.72 -6.39 11.64
C VAL A 401 15.22 -6.39 11.35
N GLY A 402 14.89 -6.53 10.07
CA GLY A 402 13.53 -6.79 9.61
C GLY A 402 13.48 -8.01 8.70
N SER A 403 12.34 -8.69 8.68
CA SER A 403 12.09 -9.77 7.73
C SER A 403 10.67 -9.71 7.21
N PHE A 404 10.52 -9.90 5.91
CA PHE A 404 9.22 -10.25 5.34
C PHE A 404 8.89 -11.71 5.61
N ILE A 405 7.60 -12.00 5.74
CA ILE A 405 7.04 -13.30 6.06
C ILE A 405 5.77 -13.45 5.22
N ASN A 406 5.62 -14.62 4.59
CA ASN A 406 4.37 -14.97 3.96
C ASN A 406 3.31 -15.20 5.07
N PRO A 407 2.23 -14.39 5.13
CA PRO A 407 1.28 -14.46 6.22
C PRO A 407 0.56 -15.81 6.29
N SER A 408 0.46 -16.52 5.18
CA SER A 408 -0.27 -17.79 5.12
C SER A 408 0.58 -18.99 5.49
N THR A 409 1.80 -19.08 4.96
CA THR A 409 2.70 -20.22 5.21
C THR A 409 3.64 -20.00 6.40
N GLN A 410 3.73 -18.77 6.91
CA GLN A 410 4.72 -18.33 7.90
C GLN A 410 6.18 -18.55 7.47
N SER A 411 6.41 -18.76 6.17
CA SER A 411 7.76 -18.88 5.64
C SER A 411 8.44 -17.51 5.59
N THR A 412 9.66 -17.46 6.09
CA THR A 412 10.56 -16.31 5.94
C THR A 412 10.78 -16.00 4.47
N GLU A 413 10.65 -14.72 4.10
CA GLU A 413 10.95 -14.20 2.77
C GLU A 413 12.21 -13.32 2.82
N THR A 414 12.29 -12.25 2.03
CA THR A 414 13.47 -11.38 2.02
C THR A 414 13.66 -10.71 3.39
N GLY A 415 14.85 -10.84 3.96
CA GLY A 415 15.26 -10.09 5.14
C GLY A 415 16.06 -8.83 4.80
N PHE A 416 16.11 -7.89 5.74
CA PHE A 416 16.83 -6.63 5.59
C PHE A 416 17.39 -6.11 6.92
N GLY A 417 18.50 -5.38 6.83
CA GLY A 417 19.07 -4.61 7.94
C GLY A 417 18.50 -3.19 7.98
N MET A 418 18.35 -2.66 9.18
CA MET A 418 17.92 -1.29 9.46
C MET A 418 19.06 -0.50 10.12
N SER A 419 19.37 0.66 9.54
CA SER A 419 20.40 1.58 10.02
C SER A 419 19.77 2.86 10.56
N TYR A 420 19.97 3.08 11.85
CA TYR A 420 19.47 4.24 12.61
C TYR A 420 20.45 5.42 12.62
N ALA A 421 21.61 5.28 11.98
CA ALA A 421 22.66 6.30 11.99
C ALA A 421 22.44 7.44 10.98
N GLN A 422 21.20 7.65 10.52
CA GLN A 422 20.89 8.64 9.50
C GLN A 422 20.96 10.06 10.06
N GLN A 423 21.46 10.99 9.25
CA GLN A 423 21.52 12.42 9.62
C GLN A 423 20.14 13.07 9.72
N LEU A 424 19.15 12.45 9.12
CA LEU A 424 17.77 12.92 9.05
C LEU A 424 16.93 12.14 10.06
N PRO A 425 16.32 12.79 11.08
CA PRO A 425 15.51 12.10 12.06
C PRO A 425 14.34 11.34 11.42
N GLY A 426 13.89 10.25 12.05
CA GLY A 426 12.71 9.49 11.61
C GLY A 426 12.83 8.74 10.28
N LEU A 427 13.95 8.86 9.57
CA LEU A 427 14.25 8.11 8.36
C LEU A 427 15.29 7.04 8.68
N ILE A 428 14.94 5.78 8.43
CA ILE A 428 15.81 4.64 8.72
C ILE A 428 16.34 4.10 7.41
N GLY A 429 17.66 3.96 7.29
CA GLY A 429 18.26 3.35 6.11
C GLY A 429 17.97 1.85 6.09
N VAL A 430 17.60 1.32 4.92
CA VAL A 430 17.33 -0.11 4.74
C VAL A 430 18.33 -0.68 3.74
N GLN A 431 18.83 -1.88 4.01
CA GLN A 431 19.56 -2.68 3.04
C GLN A 431 19.12 -4.14 3.12
N ASP A 432 18.71 -4.72 1.99
CA ASP A 432 18.37 -6.15 1.93
C ASP A 432 19.61 -7.04 1.81
N GLN A 433 19.41 -8.35 1.92
CA GLN A 433 20.48 -9.35 1.81
C GLN A 433 21.15 -9.40 0.42
N ASN A 434 20.50 -8.87 -0.62
CA ASN A 434 21.00 -8.83 -1.99
C ASN A 434 21.68 -7.50 -2.34
N GLY A 435 21.84 -6.61 -1.36
CA GLY A 435 22.51 -5.31 -1.51
C GLY A 435 21.60 -4.17 -1.98
N GLY A 436 20.31 -4.43 -2.22
CA GLY A 436 19.30 -3.41 -2.50
C GLY A 436 19.15 -2.46 -1.32
N LYS A 437 18.95 -1.18 -1.61
CA LYS A 437 18.94 -0.10 -0.60
C LYS A 437 17.64 0.68 -0.65
N GLY A 438 17.26 1.23 0.48
CA GLY A 438 16.17 2.19 0.52
C GLY A 438 15.98 2.78 1.91
N ALA A 439 14.74 3.06 2.25
CA ALA A 439 14.41 3.69 3.52
C ALA A 439 13.12 3.12 4.12
N LEU A 440 13.02 3.27 5.43
CA LEU A 440 11.84 2.97 6.23
C LEU A 440 11.47 4.20 7.07
N ILE A 441 10.16 4.43 7.21
CA ILE A 441 9.58 5.40 8.13
C ILE A 441 8.52 4.69 9.00
N SER A 442 8.26 5.19 10.20
CA SER A 442 7.22 4.64 11.07
C SER A 442 6.49 5.73 11.86
N ALA A 443 5.17 5.57 12.00
CA ALA A 443 4.32 6.44 12.80
C ALA A 443 3.03 5.73 13.22
N GLY A 444 2.60 5.89 14.46
CA GLY A 444 1.27 5.44 14.92
C GLY A 444 1.01 3.93 14.80
N GLY A 445 2.05 3.09 14.77
CA GLY A 445 1.89 1.65 14.51
C GLY A 445 1.78 1.29 13.03
N LEU A 446 2.11 2.22 12.14
CA LEU A 446 2.35 1.95 10.72
C LEU A 446 3.84 2.01 10.41
N TYR A 447 4.27 1.30 9.38
CA TYR A 447 5.55 1.54 8.73
C TYR A 447 5.35 1.63 7.21
N GLY A 448 6.19 2.44 6.56
CA GLY A 448 6.38 2.43 5.12
C GLY A 448 7.81 2.05 4.81
N ILE A 449 8.03 1.27 3.76
CA ILE A 449 9.36 0.84 3.32
C ILE A 449 9.47 0.91 1.80
N PHE A 450 10.65 1.25 1.30
CA PHE A 450 11.03 0.91 -0.06
C PHE A 450 12.42 0.29 -0.11
N ILE A 451 12.65 -0.55 -1.11
CA ILE A 451 13.95 -1.16 -1.39
C ILE A 451 14.15 -1.13 -2.91
N ALA A 452 15.20 -0.46 -3.36
CA ALA A 452 15.56 -0.32 -4.76
C ALA A 452 16.85 -1.08 -5.07
N GLY A 453 17.01 -1.51 -6.33
CA GLY A 453 18.23 -2.16 -6.81
C GLY A 453 18.30 -3.66 -6.51
N SER A 454 17.23 -4.26 -5.98
CA SER A 454 17.08 -5.70 -5.79
C SER A 454 15.62 -6.14 -5.99
N THR A 455 15.43 -7.45 -6.18
CA THR A 455 14.12 -8.10 -6.22
C THR A 455 13.76 -8.59 -4.81
N VAL A 456 12.71 -8.01 -4.23
CA VAL A 456 12.18 -8.39 -2.91
C VAL A 456 11.08 -9.45 -3.07
N ASN A 457 11.06 -10.47 -2.20
CA ASN A 457 10.06 -11.53 -2.13
C ASN A 457 9.77 -12.23 -3.49
N GLY A 458 10.80 -12.37 -4.32
CA GLY A 458 10.69 -12.98 -5.65
C GLY A 458 9.99 -12.10 -6.70
N GLY A 459 9.72 -10.84 -6.39
CA GLY A 459 9.09 -9.87 -7.30
C GLY A 459 7.56 -9.98 -7.35
N PRO A 460 6.93 -9.24 -8.29
CA PRO A 460 5.49 -9.17 -8.37
C PRO A 460 4.82 -10.49 -8.72
N THR A 461 3.61 -10.71 -8.21
CA THR A 461 2.79 -11.90 -8.48
C THR A 461 2.59 -12.07 -9.98
N SER A 462 2.79 -13.29 -10.49
CA SER A 462 2.79 -13.59 -11.92
C SER A 462 1.47 -13.30 -12.65
N THR A 463 0.35 -13.30 -11.94
CA THR A 463 -0.97 -12.89 -12.48
C THR A 463 -1.11 -11.37 -12.62
N SER A 464 -0.20 -10.61 -11.98
CA SER A 464 -0.19 -9.14 -11.97
C SER A 464 1.01 -8.52 -12.73
N VAL A 465 1.68 -9.30 -13.60
CA VAL A 465 2.80 -8.84 -14.45
C VAL A 465 2.51 -8.98 -15.94
N ASN A 466 3.14 -8.12 -16.73
CA ASN A 466 3.39 -8.32 -18.15
C ASN A 466 4.89 -8.63 -18.37
N ALA A 467 5.31 -8.84 -19.63
CA ALA A 467 6.69 -9.24 -19.97
C ALA A 467 7.77 -8.24 -19.49
N ASP A 468 7.39 -6.99 -19.27
CA ASP A 468 8.32 -5.89 -18.98
C ASP A 468 8.11 -5.29 -17.58
N THR A 469 7.29 -5.92 -16.74
CA THR A 469 7.00 -5.40 -15.41
C THR A 469 8.27 -5.40 -14.57
N PRO A 470 8.76 -4.24 -14.08
CA PRO A 470 9.96 -4.19 -13.29
C PRO A 470 9.72 -4.86 -11.93
N ALA A 471 10.70 -5.65 -11.47
CA ALA A 471 10.69 -6.27 -10.14
C ALA A 471 11.24 -5.36 -9.03
N SER A 472 11.65 -4.13 -9.39
CA SER A 472 12.23 -3.12 -8.50
C SER A 472 11.88 -1.72 -9.01
N PRO A 473 11.66 -0.73 -8.15
CA PRO A 473 11.73 -0.79 -6.68
C PRO A 473 10.55 -1.53 -6.03
N TYR A 474 10.82 -2.11 -4.86
CA TYR A 474 9.81 -2.61 -3.92
C TYR A 474 9.29 -1.46 -3.06
N PHE A 475 7.99 -1.43 -2.79
CA PHE A 475 7.35 -0.52 -1.84
C PHE A 475 6.28 -1.26 -1.05
N GLY A 476 6.22 -1.05 0.27
CA GLY A 476 5.21 -1.65 1.13
C GLY A 476 4.80 -0.73 2.26
N ILE A 477 3.55 -0.87 2.70
CA ILE A 477 3.04 -0.25 3.92
C ILE A 477 2.42 -1.35 4.76
N GLY A 478 2.82 -1.43 6.03
CA GLY A 478 2.25 -2.39 6.98
C GLY A 478 1.69 -1.72 8.22
N ALA A 479 0.64 -2.33 8.77
CA ALA A 479 0.01 -1.96 10.02
C ALA A 479 0.33 -2.97 11.12
N LEU A 480 0.60 -2.46 12.31
CA LEU A 480 0.97 -3.25 13.48
C LEU A 480 -0.17 -4.19 13.87
N LEU A 481 0.15 -5.47 13.98
CA LEU A 481 -0.73 -6.50 14.52
C LEU A 481 -0.40 -6.77 15.99
N SER A 482 0.88 -6.95 16.30
CA SER A 482 1.33 -7.35 17.64
C SER A 482 2.68 -6.75 17.96
N LYS A 483 2.92 -6.43 19.24
CA LYS A 483 4.24 -6.05 19.76
C LYS A 483 4.90 -7.23 20.45
#